data_AF-A0A0F8XLB9-F1
#
_entry.id   AF-A0A0F8XLB9-F1
#
_cell.length_a   1.000
_cell.length_b   1.000
_cell.length_c   1.000
_cell.angle_alpha   90.00
_cell.angle_beta   90.00
_cell.angle_gamma   90.00
#
_symmetry.space_group_name_H-M   'P 1'
#
loop_
_entity.id
_entity.type
_entity.pdbx_description
1 polymer ?
#
loop_
_entity_poly.entity_id
_entity_poly.type
_entity_poly.pdbx_seq_one_letter_code
_entity_poly.pdbx_strand_id
1 'polypeptide(L)'
;MIILSGGYVGIGTNVPEIALDVSVPAGELLLPASSGTTAAGIIRIGYETHSWAGVELNFGVYNGGGYPAWIQAQNPNDHSVQRVLALNPLGGNVGIGDTTPTYKLDVNGTGRFVDDLLC
;
A
#
# COMPACT_ATOMS: atom_id res chain seq x y z
N MET A 1 -9.47 18.43 -4.46
CA MET A 1 -10.33 17.82 -3.43
C MET A 1 -11.71 18.42 -3.56
N ILE A 2 -12.75 17.59 -3.57
CA ILE A 2 -14.15 18.02 -3.47
C ILE A 2 -14.82 17.30 -2.30
N ILE A 3 -15.82 17.94 -1.69
CA ILE A 3 -16.70 17.32 -0.69
C ILE A 3 -18.13 17.51 -1.19
N LEU A 4 -18.84 16.42 -1.46
CA LEU A 4 -20.23 16.44 -1.90
C LEU A 4 -21.17 16.58 -0.70
N SER A 5 -22.38 17.10 -0.93
CA SER A 5 -23.40 17.26 0.12
C SER A 5 -23.82 15.93 0.79
N GLY A 6 -23.59 14.79 0.12
CA GLY A 6 -23.76 13.44 0.68
C GLY A 6 -22.60 12.95 1.55
N GLY A 7 -21.58 13.78 1.80
CA GLY A 7 -20.43 13.45 2.64
C GLY A 7 -19.28 12.74 1.91
N TYR A 8 -19.37 12.57 0.59
CA TYR A 8 -18.32 11.89 -0.19
C TYR A 8 -17.17 12.87 -0.46
N VAL A 9 -15.94 12.41 -0.28
CA VAL A 9 -14.72 13.20 -0.51
C VAL A 9 -13.98 12.62 -1.71
N GLY A 10 -13.80 13.46 -2.74
CA GLY A 10 -13.00 13.14 -3.91
C GLY A 10 -11.65 13.84 -3.87
N ILE A 11 -10.55 13.12 -4.06
CA ILE A 11 -9.21 13.67 -4.31
C ILE A 11 -8.78 13.18 -5.69
N GLY A 12 -8.48 14.12 -6.59
CA GLY A 12 -8.18 13.81 -8.00
C GLY A 12 -9.38 13.44 -8.88
N THR A 13 -10.57 13.26 -8.28
CA THR A 13 -11.85 13.06 -8.99
C THR A 13 -12.90 14.08 -8.57
N ASN A 14 -13.80 14.42 -9.49
CA ASN A 14 -14.99 15.24 -9.22
C ASN A 14 -16.28 14.40 -9.11
N VAL A 15 -16.18 13.09 -9.32
CA VAL A 15 -17.30 12.14 -9.26
C VAL A 15 -16.87 10.96 -8.39
N PRO A 16 -16.72 11.14 -7.06
CA PRO A 16 -16.34 10.06 -6.16
C PRO A 16 -17.38 8.94 -6.19
N GLU A 17 -16.94 7.70 -6.41
CA GLU A 17 -17.83 6.53 -6.47
C GLU A 17 -18.14 5.96 -5.07
N ILE A 18 -17.28 6.27 -4.10
CA ILE A 18 -17.38 5.85 -2.70
C ILE A 18 -17.09 7.01 -1.74
N ALA A 19 -17.30 6.80 -0.44
CA ALA A 19 -17.20 7.85 0.57
C ALA A 19 -15.84 8.59 0.59
N LEU A 20 -14.74 7.88 0.32
CA LEU A 20 -13.44 8.48 0.05
C LEU A 20 -12.90 7.87 -1.24
N ASP A 21 -12.84 8.67 -2.30
CA ASP A 21 -12.31 8.28 -3.60
C ASP A 21 -11.05 9.09 -3.90
N VAL A 22 -9.92 8.40 -3.97
CA VAL A 22 -8.62 8.99 -4.27
C VAL A 22 -8.15 8.40 -5.60
N SER A 23 -8.02 9.27 -6.59
CA SER A 23 -7.55 8.91 -7.92
C SER A 23 -6.42 9.85 -8.34
N VAL A 24 -5.59 9.37 -9.25
CA VAL A 24 -4.49 10.13 -9.84
C VAL A 24 -4.53 9.95 -11.37
N PRO A 25 -3.98 10.89 -12.15
CA PRO A 25 -3.83 10.72 -13.59
C PRO A 25 -3.05 9.46 -13.95
N ALA A 26 -3.27 8.92 -15.16
CA ALA A 26 -2.63 7.69 -15.60
C ALA A 26 -1.08 7.71 -15.54
N GLY A 27 -0.46 8.88 -15.65
CA GLY A 27 1.00 9.07 -15.52
C GLY A 27 1.55 8.91 -14.11
N GLU A 28 0.70 8.88 -13.08
CA GLU A 28 1.06 8.71 -11.67
C GLU A 28 0.80 7.28 -11.16
N LEU A 29 0.22 6.42 -12.01
CA LEU A 29 0.00 5.00 -11.73
C LEU A 29 1.31 4.21 -11.91
N LEU A 30 2.22 4.39 -10.96
CA LEU A 30 3.61 3.93 -11.00
C LEU A 30 3.86 2.77 -10.03
N LEU A 31 4.96 2.03 -10.27
CA LEU A 31 5.53 1.12 -9.29
C LEU A 31 6.09 1.89 -8.08
N PRO A 32 6.34 1.24 -6.93
CA PRO A 32 7.01 1.88 -5.80
C PRO A 32 8.32 2.54 -6.24
N ALA A 33 8.61 3.73 -5.72
CA ALA A 33 9.89 4.38 -5.94
C ALA A 33 11.02 3.51 -5.36
N SER A 34 12.14 3.40 -6.08
CA SER A 34 13.30 2.58 -5.68
C SER A 34 14.54 3.40 -5.34
N SER A 35 14.43 4.74 -5.34
CA SER A 35 15.53 5.68 -5.08
C SER A 35 15.00 7.09 -4.83
N GLY A 36 15.83 7.95 -4.23
CA GLY A 36 15.51 9.36 -4.02
C GLY A 36 14.47 9.58 -2.91
N THR A 37 13.77 10.70 -2.96
CA THR A 37 12.86 11.17 -1.89
C THR A 37 11.42 11.42 -2.37
N THR A 38 11.14 11.30 -3.66
CA THR A 38 9.79 11.49 -4.22
C THR A 38 9.01 10.18 -4.12
N ALA A 39 7.94 10.17 -3.34
CA ALA A 39 7.10 8.98 -3.20
C ALA A 39 6.34 8.74 -4.50
N ALA A 40 6.14 7.47 -4.84
CA ALA A 40 5.20 7.04 -5.87
C ALA A 40 3.93 6.51 -5.20
N GLY A 41 2.81 6.43 -5.92
CA GLY A 41 1.55 5.91 -5.42
C GLY A 41 0.46 6.96 -5.28
N ILE A 42 -0.66 6.54 -4.68
CA ILE A 42 -1.93 7.29 -4.58
C ILE A 42 -2.14 7.79 -3.14
N ILE A 43 -1.86 6.94 -2.15
CA ILE A 43 -2.00 7.28 -0.74
C ILE A 43 -0.66 7.08 -0.05
N ARG A 44 -0.22 8.10 0.68
CA ARG A 44 0.96 8.06 1.55
C ARG A 44 0.53 8.27 2.99
N ILE A 45 0.94 7.36 3.86
CA ILE A 45 0.85 7.51 5.32
C ILE A 45 2.29 7.64 5.83
N GLY A 46 2.62 8.78 6.41
CA GLY A 46 3.96 9.04 6.92
C GLY A 46 3.97 10.28 7.79
N TYR A 47 5.15 10.68 8.24
CA TYR A 47 5.31 11.86 9.07
C TYR A 47 5.50 13.11 8.23
N GLU A 48 5.15 14.25 8.81
CA GLU A 48 5.23 15.57 8.18
C GLU A 48 6.68 15.98 7.88
N THR A 49 7.58 15.79 8.83
CA THR A 49 9.02 16.03 8.62
C THR A 49 9.66 14.74 8.15
N HIS A 50 10.26 14.78 6.97
CA HIS A 50 10.97 13.62 6.44
C HIS A 50 12.33 13.47 7.14
N SER A 51 12.78 14.45 7.93
CA SER A 51 14.13 14.53 8.53
C SER A 51 14.57 13.36 9.43
N TRP A 52 13.66 12.52 9.90
CA TRP A 52 14.00 11.27 10.60
C TRP A 52 13.85 10.10 9.63
N ALA A 53 14.82 9.19 9.62
CA ALA A 53 14.85 8.00 8.75
C ALA A 53 13.83 6.92 9.20
N GLY A 54 12.58 7.34 9.47
CA GLY A 54 11.48 6.52 9.94
C GLY A 54 10.90 5.60 8.88
N VAL A 55 9.57 5.53 8.83
CA VAL A 55 8.83 4.73 7.85
C VAL A 55 7.69 5.56 7.28
N GLU A 56 7.51 5.46 5.97
CA GLU A 56 6.27 5.78 5.28
C GLU A 56 5.66 4.50 4.69
N LEU A 57 4.34 4.50 4.59
CA LEU A 57 3.56 3.45 3.96
C LEU A 57 2.86 4.05 2.74
N ASN A 58 3.22 3.58 1.56
CA ASN A 58 2.62 4.00 0.31
C ASN A 58 1.72 2.91 -0.26
N PHE A 59 0.64 3.34 -0.89
CA PHE A 59 -0.29 2.51 -1.61
C PHE A 59 -0.37 3.01 -3.04
N GLY A 60 -0.38 2.11 -4.00
CA GLY A 60 -0.52 2.51 -5.39
C GLY A 60 -1.07 1.40 -6.27
N VAL A 61 -1.35 1.78 -7.50
CA VAL A 61 -1.65 0.84 -8.58
C VAL A 61 -0.76 1.19 -9.76
N TYR A 62 -0.36 0.19 -10.51
CA TYR A 62 0.50 0.36 -11.66
C TYR A 62 -0.29 0.12 -12.95
N ASN A 63 -0.29 1.10 -13.86
CA ASN A 63 -0.98 0.99 -15.15
C ASN A 63 -0.02 0.49 -16.24
N GLY A 64 0.54 -0.70 -16.02
CA GLY A 64 1.46 -1.36 -16.93
C GLY A 64 1.32 -2.88 -16.86
N GLY A 65 2.37 -3.62 -17.21
CA GLY A 65 2.33 -5.08 -17.23
C GLY A 65 1.81 -5.70 -15.93
N GLY A 66 0.73 -6.47 -16.01
CA GLY A 66 0.12 -7.18 -14.89
C GLY A 66 -0.82 -6.37 -13.99
N TYR A 67 -0.93 -5.04 -14.19
CA TYR A 67 -1.81 -4.14 -13.45
C TYR A 67 -1.83 -4.32 -11.91
N PRO A 68 -0.68 -4.47 -11.24
CA PRO A 68 -0.67 -4.74 -9.81
C PRO A 68 -1.09 -3.51 -9.01
N ALA A 69 -1.85 -3.75 -7.94
CA ALA A 69 -1.89 -2.86 -6.77
C ALA A 69 -0.76 -3.25 -5.81
N TRP A 70 -0.26 -2.30 -5.04
CA TRP A 70 0.88 -2.52 -4.16
C TRP A 70 0.79 -1.71 -2.87
N ILE A 71 1.49 -2.21 -1.84
CA ILE A 71 1.69 -1.58 -0.53
C ILE A 71 3.18 -1.64 -0.24
N GLN A 72 3.81 -0.52 0.06
CA GLN A 72 5.25 -0.44 0.31
C GLN A 72 5.57 0.34 1.58
N ALA A 73 6.29 -0.30 2.51
CA ALA A 73 6.93 0.37 3.65
C ALA A 73 8.37 0.75 3.28
N GLN A 74 8.75 2.02 3.42
CA GLN A 74 10.09 2.49 3.05
C GLN A 74 10.56 3.71 3.85
N ASN A 75 11.84 4.05 3.72
CA ASN A 75 12.41 5.24 4.34
C ASN A 75 11.96 6.52 3.59
N PRO A 76 11.36 7.51 4.28
CA PRO A 76 10.88 8.74 3.63
C PRO A 76 12.00 9.63 3.05
N ASN A 77 13.28 9.43 3.42
CA ASN A 77 14.42 10.18 2.87
C ASN A 77 15.21 9.44 1.81
N ASP A 78 14.95 8.14 1.64
CA ASP A 78 15.74 7.31 0.74
C ASP A 78 14.93 6.08 0.34
N HIS A 79 14.19 6.18 -0.77
CA HIS A 79 13.36 5.09 -1.30
C HIS A 79 14.18 3.89 -1.80
N SER A 80 15.51 3.94 -1.75
CA SER A 80 16.32 2.73 -1.92
C SER A 80 16.35 1.85 -0.65
N VAL A 81 15.96 2.40 0.51
CA VAL A 81 15.97 1.69 1.80
C VAL A 81 14.56 1.28 2.20
N GLN A 82 14.27 -0.02 2.11
CA GLN A 82 12.99 -0.59 2.50
C GLN A 82 12.82 -0.61 4.02
N ARG A 83 11.57 -0.71 4.48
CA ARG A 83 11.19 -0.88 5.89
C ARG A 83 10.32 -2.12 6.02
N VAL A 84 10.22 -2.61 7.25
CA VAL A 84 9.36 -3.75 7.57
C VAL A 84 7.90 -3.37 7.35
N LEU A 85 7.21 -4.11 6.49
CA LEU A 85 5.75 -4.15 6.46
C LEU A 85 5.28 -5.17 7.50
N ALA A 86 4.82 -4.70 8.65
CA ALA A 86 4.26 -5.57 9.68
C ALA A 86 2.75 -5.72 9.50
N LEU A 87 2.28 -6.94 9.22
CA LEU A 87 0.86 -7.26 9.14
C LEU A 87 0.39 -7.85 10.47
N ASN A 88 -0.57 -7.18 11.11
CA ASN A 88 -1.15 -7.59 12.40
C ASN A 88 -0.10 -7.79 13.53
N PRO A 89 0.73 -6.77 13.84
CA PRO A 89 1.91 -6.94 14.69
C PRO A 89 1.63 -7.24 16.17
N LEU A 90 0.43 -6.93 16.66
CA LEU A 90 0.05 -7.19 18.06
C LEU A 90 -0.49 -8.61 18.28
N GLY A 91 -0.47 -9.47 17.25
CA GLY A 91 -1.06 -10.80 17.26
C GLY A 91 -2.24 -10.91 16.29
N GLY A 92 -3.00 -12.00 16.38
CA GLY A 92 -4.00 -12.37 15.37
C GLY A 92 -3.40 -13.11 14.17
N ASN A 93 -4.22 -13.33 13.14
CA ASN A 93 -3.91 -14.10 11.94
C ASN A 93 -4.13 -13.24 10.68
N VAL A 94 -3.45 -13.57 9.59
CA VAL A 94 -3.65 -12.98 8.26
C VAL A 94 -4.26 -14.05 7.35
N GLY A 95 -5.47 -13.78 6.83
CA GLY A 95 -6.16 -14.66 5.89
C GLY A 95 -6.09 -14.14 4.46
N ILE A 96 -5.77 -15.01 3.50
CA ILE A 96 -5.81 -14.73 2.06
C ILE A 96 -6.83 -15.66 1.42
N GLY A 97 -7.97 -15.10 0.97
CA GLY A 97 -9.11 -15.89 0.53
C GLY A 97 -9.83 -16.66 1.66
N ASP A 98 -9.45 -16.41 2.91
CA ASP A 98 -10.01 -17.02 4.11
C ASP A 98 -10.37 -15.92 5.12
N THR A 99 -11.63 -15.90 5.55
CA THR A 99 -12.15 -14.94 6.53
C THR A 99 -12.14 -15.48 7.96
N THR A 100 -11.80 -16.76 8.14
CA THR A 100 -11.75 -17.46 9.44
C THR A 100 -10.42 -18.19 9.63
N PRO A 101 -9.27 -17.51 9.51
CA PRO A 101 -7.95 -18.13 9.54
C PRO A 101 -7.66 -18.82 10.89
N THR A 102 -7.19 -20.07 10.84
CA THR A 102 -6.83 -20.87 12.02
C THR A 102 -5.33 -20.91 12.30
N TYR A 103 -4.51 -20.57 11.30
CA TYR A 103 -3.06 -20.39 11.40
C TYR A 103 -2.66 -18.91 11.30
N LYS A 104 -1.43 -18.58 11.69
CA LYS A 104 -0.91 -17.19 11.64
C LYS A 104 -0.97 -16.58 10.24
N LEU A 105 -0.67 -17.40 9.24
CA LEU A 105 -0.96 -17.14 7.84
C LEU A 105 -1.82 -18.30 7.35
N ASP A 106 -3.06 -18.01 6.95
CA ASP A 106 -3.97 -19.00 6.37
C ASP A 106 -4.32 -18.58 4.93
N VAL A 107 -4.12 -19.48 3.98
CA VAL A 107 -4.30 -19.20 2.56
C VAL A 107 -5.26 -20.24 1.99
N ASN A 108 -6.48 -19.81 1.66
CA ASN A 108 -7.42 -20.63 0.91
C ASN A 108 -7.05 -20.56 -0.58
N GLY A 109 -5.99 -21.27 -0.95
CA GLY A 109 -5.41 -21.25 -2.29
C GLY A 109 -4.04 -21.91 -2.35
N THR A 110 -3.28 -21.62 -3.41
CA THR A 110 -1.91 -22.14 -3.58
C THR A 110 -0.89 -21.16 -3.03
N GLY A 111 -0.13 -21.58 -2.00
CA GLY A 111 1.09 -20.90 -1.58
C GLY A 111 2.29 -21.43 -2.35
N ARG A 112 3.13 -20.54 -2.89
CA ARG A 112 4.41 -20.92 -3.50
C ARG A 112 5.56 -20.36 -2.67
N PHE A 113 6.28 -21.25 -1.99
CA PHE A 113 7.56 -20.96 -1.36
C PHE A 113 8.64 -21.49 -2.28
N VAL A 114 9.59 -20.64 -2.70
CA VAL A 114 10.63 -21.00 -3.67
C VAL A 114 11.95 -21.40 -3.01
N ASP A 115 12.13 -21.01 -1.75
CA ASP A 115 13.28 -21.32 -0.92
C ASP A 115 12.85 -22.15 0.31
N ASP A 116 13.79 -22.45 1.18
CA ASP A 116 13.57 -23.32 2.35
C ASP A 116 12.57 -22.72 3.34
N LEU A 117 11.57 -23.52 3.70
CA LEU A 117 10.74 -23.31 4.88
C LEU A 117 11.44 -23.95 6.08
N LEU A 118 12.33 -23.19 6.72
CA LEU A 118 13.05 -23.65 7.90
C LEU A 118 12.08 -23.78 9.08
N CYS A 119 12.16 -24.91 9.79
CA CYS A 119 11.37 -25.20 10.99
C CYS A 119 12.11 -24.85 12.27
#